data_AF-A0A1C1CZL9-F1
#
_entry.id   AF-A0A1C1CZL9-F1
#
_cell.length_a   1.000
_cell.length_b   1.000
_cell.length_c   1.000
_cell.angle_alpha   90.00
_cell.angle_beta   90.00
_cell.angle_gamma   90.00
#
_symmetry.space_group_name_H-M   'P 1'
#
loop_
_entity.id
_entity.type
_entity.pdbx_description
1 polymer ?
#
loop_
_entity_poly.entity_id
_entity_poly.type
_entity_poly.pdbx_seq_one_letter_code
_entity_poly.pdbx_strand_id
1 'polypeptide(L)'
;MNPNPTAKAGSRHDLDDVSLGRYLADSRSIPGLKVPVATTKIGYGQSNPTYFVDDAGGTRYILRKKPAGTIISPVAHQVDREYRVLKALGTVDGFPVPRVYTLCMDSNVIGTPFYVMEFVKGRIITDPDLGELSPSDRRKA
;
A
#
# COMPACT_ATOMS: atom_id res chain seq x y z
N MET A 1 -35.21 -6.48 -20.11
CA MET A 1 -34.77 -5.10 -19.79
C MET A 1 -33.84 -5.23 -18.60
N ASN A 2 -32.55 -5.50 -18.82
CA ASN A 2 -31.60 -5.71 -17.73
C ASN A 2 -31.07 -4.34 -17.27
N PRO A 3 -31.21 -3.98 -15.99
CA PRO A 3 -30.77 -2.69 -15.51
C PRO A 3 -29.24 -2.62 -15.49
N ASN A 4 -28.73 -1.53 -16.04
CA ASN A 4 -27.33 -1.14 -16.10
C ASN A 4 -26.77 -1.02 -14.66
N PRO A 5 -25.63 -1.66 -14.32
CA PRO A 5 -25.06 -1.56 -12.99
C PRO A 5 -24.58 -0.13 -12.73
N THR A 6 -25.14 0.46 -11.69
CA THR A 6 -24.74 1.75 -11.13
C THR A 6 -23.23 1.74 -10.85
N ALA A 7 -22.46 2.44 -11.69
CA ALA A 7 -21.10 2.83 -11.35
C ALA A 7 -21.19 3.68 -10.07
N LYS A 8 -20.62 3.17 -8.97
CA LYS A 8 -20.46 3.95 -7.74
C LYS A 8 -19.68 5.22 -8.10
N ALA A 9 -20.26 6.38 -7.82
CA ALA A 9 -19.55 7.65 -7.89
C ALA A 9 -18.40 7.58 -6.89
N GLY A 10 -17.19 7.33 -7.39
CA GLY A 10 -15.98 7.25 -6.57
C GLY A 10 -15.83 8.55 -5.80
N SER A 11 -15.68 8.45 -4.48
CA SER A 11 -15.18 9.56 -3.68
C SER A 11 -13.87 10.06 -4.31
N ARG A 12 -13.54 11.34 -4.16
CA ARG A 12 -12.25 11.91 -4.61
C ARG A 12 -11.01 11.20 -4.00
N HIS A 13 -11.24 10.23 -3.12
CA HIS A 13 -10.25 9.41 -2.45
C HIS A 13 -10.25 7.94 -2.88
N ASP A 14 -11.19 7.51 -3.72
CA ASP A 14 -11.22 6.13 -4.20
C ASP A 14 -10.21 5.96 -5.35
N LEU A 15 -9.55 4.80 -5.38
CA LEU A 15 -8.64 4.43 -6.45
C LEU A 15 -9.43 3.75 -7.57
N ASP A 16 -8.89 3.79 -8.79
CA ASP A 16 -9.40 2.95 -9.89
C ASP A 16 -8.95 1.51 -9.67
N ASP A 17 -9.77 0.75 -8.92
CA ASP A 17 -9.50 -0.64 -8.56
C ASP A 17 -9.41 -1.57 -9.78
N VAL A 18 -10.11 -1.24 -10.87
CA VAL A 18 -10.07 -2.03 -12.12
C VAL A 18 -8.73 -1.84 -12.82
N SER A 19 -8.29 -0.58 -12.97
CA SER A 19 -6.99 -0.26 -13.55
C SER A 19 -5.83 -0.79 -12.69
N LEU A 20 -5.92 -0.63 -11.36
CA LEU A 20 -4.95 -1.17 -10.42
C LEU A 20 -4.87 -2.70 -10.53
N GLY A 21 -6.01 -3.38 -10.49
CA GLY A 21 -6.08 -4.84 -10.60
C GLY A 21 -5.47 -5.37 -11.88
N ARG A 22 -5.76 -4.71 -13.02
CA ARG A 22 -5.14 -5.04 -14.32
C ARG A 22 -3.62 -4.88 -14.26
N TYR A 23 -3.13 -3.73 -13.80
CA TYR A 23 -1.70 -3.48 -13.69
C TYR A 23 -0.98 -4.52 -12.80
N LEU A 24 -1.54 -4.87 -11.65
CA LEU A 24 -0.95 -5.83 -10.73
C LEU A 24 -0.94 -7.27 -11.29
N ALA A 25 -1.95 -7.63 -12.08
CA ALA A 25 -1.96 -8.91 -12.78
C ALA A 25 -0.91 -8.95 -13.91
N ASP A 26 -0.83 -7.87 -14.70
CA ASP A 26 0.08 -7.77 -15.84
C ASP A 26 1.55 -7.70 -15.40
N SER A 27 1.85 -7.06 -14.26
CA SER A 27 3.21 -6.96 -13.73
C SER A 27 3.79 -8.32 -13.30
N ARG A 28 2.92 -9.29 -12.98
CA ARG A 28 3.27 -10.63 -12.44
C ARG A 28 4.17 -10.59 -11.20
N SER A 29 4.23 -9.45 -10.51
CA SER A 29 5.11 -9.22 -9.37
C SER A 29 4.56 -9.78 -8.06
N ILE A 30 3.26 -10.06 -8.00
CA ILE A 30 2.57 -10.64 -6.84
C ILE A 30 2.19 -12.08 -7.19
N PRO A 31 2.92 -13.09 -6.68
CA PRO A 31 2.59 -14.48 -6.92
C PRO A 31 1.20 -14.84 -6.38
N GLY A 32 0.37 -15.48 -7.20
CA GLY A 32 -0.95 -15.95 -6.78
C GLY A 32 -2.03 -14.87 -6.63
N LEU A 33 -1.76 -13.63 -7.08
CA LEU A 33 -2.75 -12.54 -7.07
C LEU A 33 -4.04 -12.95 -7.78
N LYS A 34 -5.19 -12.71 -7.14
CA LYS A 34 -6.51 -12.94 -7.75
C LYS A 34 -7.29 -11.63 -7.94
N VAL A 35 -7.62 -11.30 -9.18
CA VAL A 35 -8.48 -10.14 -9.51
C VAL A 35 -9.97 -10.50 -9.41
N PRO A 36 -10.88 -9.53 -9.17
CA PRO A 36 -10.62 -8.11 -8.94
C PRO A 36 -9.94 -7.84 -7.60
N VAL A 37 -9.31 -6.67 -7.50
CA VAL A 37 -8.85 -6.12 -6.21
C VAL A 37 -9.85 -5.07 -5.73
N ALA A 38 -9.88 -4.83 -4.42
CA ALA A 38 -10.65 -3.77 -3.80
C ALA A 38 -9.74 -2.96 -2.89
N THR A 39 -9.79 -1.62 -2.96
CA THR A 39 -8.95 -0.77 -2.12
C THR A 39 -9.71 -0.11 -0.98
N THR A 40 -9.06 0.08 0.17
CA THR A 40 -9.62 0.80 1.31
C THR A 40 -8.56 1.67 1.96
N LYS A 41 -8.83 2.97 2.07
CA LYS A 41 -7.88 3.93 2.65
C LYS A 41 -7.64 3.68 4.14
N ILE A 42 -6.38 3.79 4.57
CA ILE A 42 -5.95 3.64 5.96
C ILE A 42 -5.67 5.02 6.55
N GLY A 43 -6.49 5.41 7.53
CA GLY A 43 -6.32 6.66 8.27
C GLY A 43 -6.50 7.94 7.44
N TYR A 44 -6.38 9.07 8.12
CA TYR A 44 -6.47 10.43 7.56
C TYR A 44 -5.18 11.21 7.87
N GLY A 45 -4.86 12.22 7.05
CA GLY A 45 -3.75 13.16 7.34
C GLY A 45 -2.32 12.66 7.10
N GLN A 46 -2.11 11.49 6.48
CA GLN A 46 -0.77 10.96 6.20
C GLN A 46 -0.10 11.65 5.01
N SER A 47 1.20 11.97 5.11
CA SER A 47 1.97 12.62 4.03
C SER A 47 2.01 11.79 2.75
N ASN A 48 2.06 10.45 2.87
CA ASN A 48 1.89 9.51 1.77
C ASN A 48 0.66 8.64 2.09
N PRO A 49 -0.46 8.82 1.36
CA PRO A 49 -1.66 8.04 1.61
C PRO A 49 -1.43 6.53 1.47
N THR A 50 -1.96 5.78 2.44
CA THR A 50 -1.84 4.31 2.51
C THR A 50 -3.21 3.67 2.34
N TYR A 51 -3.28 2.55 1.63
CA TYR A 51 -4.50 1.79 1.36
C TYR A 51 -4.25 0.31 1.64
N PHE A 52 -5.24 -0.38 2.16
CA PHE A 52 -5.37 -1.82 1.99
C PHE A 52 -5.72 -2.10 0.52
N VAL A 53 -5.16 -3.19 0.01
CA VAL A 53 -5.56 -3.79 -1.27
C VAL A 53 -5.93 -5.23 -0.99
N ASP A 54 -7.21 -5.54 -1.06
CA ASP A 54 -7.73 -6.89 -0.88
C ASP A 54 -7.93 -7.53 -2.25
N ASP A 55 -7.37 -8.72 -2.45
CA ASP A 55 -7.59 -9.49 -3.67
C ASP A 55 -8.80 -10.43 -3.53
N ALA A 56 -9.27 -10.96 -4.66
CA ALA A 56 -10.41 -11.89 -4.68
C ALA A 56 -10.13 -13.24 -4.02
N GLY A 57 -8.86 -13.52 -3.65
CA GLY A 57 -8.45 -14.70 -2.90
C GLY A 57 -8.50 -14.52 -1.39
N GLY A 58 -8.79 -13.31 -0.91
CA GLY A 58 -8.75 -12.97 0.52
C GLY A 58 -7.35 -12.62 1.02
N THR A 59 -6.38 -12.43 0.12
CA THR A 59 -5.04 -11.96 0.47
C THR A 59 -5.03 -10.43 0.50
N ARG A 60 -4.46 -9.87 1.57
CA ARG A 60 -4.35 -8.43 1.78
C ARG A 60 -2.93 -7.94 1.53
N TYR A 61 -2.83 -6.79 0.89
CA TYR A 61 -1.59 -6.07 0.63
C TYR A 61 -1.72 -4.62 1.11
N ILE A 62 -0.59 -3.90 1.12
CA ILE A 62 -0.54 -2.47 1.40
C ILE A 62 -0.10 -1.72 0.15
N LEU A 63 -0.84 -0.70 -0.23
CA LEU A 63 -0.46 0.26 -1.26
C LEU A 63 -0.12 1.60 -0.61
N ARG A 64 1.02 2.18 -0.97
CA ARG A 64 1.41 3.53 -0.59
C ARG A 64 1.61 4.35 -1.84
N LYS A 65 1.00 5.54 -1.87
CA LYS A 65 1.00 6.40 -3.06
C LYS A 65 1.47 7.81 -2.73
N LYS A 66 1.97 8.50 -3.75
CA LYS A 66 2.29 9.92 -3.65
C LYS A 66 0.97 10.71 -3.48
N PRO A 67 0.91 11.73 -2.59
CA PRO A 67 -0.28 12.55 -2.45
C PRO A 67 -0.62 13.26 -3.76
N ALA A 68 -1.91 13.52 -3.97
CA ALA A 68 -2.36 14.29 -5.11
C ALA A 68 -2.14 15.79 -4.85
N GLY A 69 -1.73 16.55 -5.86
CA GLY A 69 -1.58 18.00 -5.81
C GLY A 69 -0.16 18.51 -5.97
N THR A 70 0.00 19.84 -5.88
CA THR A 70 1.28 20.55 -6.06
C THR A 70 2.24 20.18 -4.95
N ILE A 71 3.28 19.44 -5.32
CA ILE A 71 4.34 19.04 -4.40
C ILE A 71 5.30 20.22 -4.24
N ILE A 72 5.38 20.75 -3.01
CA ILE A 72 6.15 21.96 -2.67
C ILE A 72 7.67 21.73 -2.82
N SER A 73 8.13 20.47 -2.78
CA SER A 73 9.55 20.13 -2.85
C SER A 73 9.80 18.88 -3.72
N PRO A 74 10.73 18.90 -4.70
CA PRO A 74 11.07 17.74 -5.52
C PRO A 74 11.51 16.50 -4.71
N VAL A 75 12.07 16.72 -3.51
CA VAL A 75 12.53 15.64 -2.63
C VAL A 75 11.45 15.11 -1.68
N ALA A 76 10.32 15.81 -1.58
CA ALA A 76 9.18 15.35 -0.80
C ALA A 76 8.41 14.24 -1.55
N HIS A 77 7.86 13.30 -0.79
CA HIS A 77 6.97 12.25 -1.30
C HIS A 77 7.59 11.28 -2.32
N GLN A 78 8.83 10.87 -2.07
CA GLN A 78 9.57 9.87 -2.85
C GLN A 78 9.15 8.45 -2.46
N VAL A 79 7.99 8.02 -2.94
CA VAL A 79 7.53 6.62 -2.77
C VAL A 79 8.49 5.62 -3.44
N ASP A 80 9.24 6.04 -4.46
CA ASP A 80 10.30 5.27 -5.10
C ASP A 80 11.49 5.06 -4.15
N ARG A 81 11.87 6.09 -3.37
CA ARG A 81 12.92 5.97 -2.35
C ARG A 81 12.51 4.98 -1.27
N GLU A 82 11.27 5.05 -0.79
CA GLU A 82 10.74 4.08 0.18
C GLU A 82 10.80 2.65 -0.37
N TYR A 83 10.33 2.43 -1.60
CA TYR A 83 10.41 1.13 -2.27
C TYR A 83 11.85 0.61 -2.36
N ARG A 84 12.81 1.45 -2.80
CA ARG A 84 14.21 1.03 -2.95
C ARG A 84 14.84 0.65 -1.61
N VAL A 85 14.59 1.44 -0.56
CA VAL A 85 15.11 1.15 0.78
C VAL A 85 14.55 -0.17 1.30
N LEU A 86 13.22 -0.36 1.24
CA LEU A 86 12.59 -1.60 1.67
C LEU A 86 13.07 -2.81 0.85
N LYS A 87 13.23 -2.65 -0.47
CA LYS A 87 13.74 -3.70 -1.34
C LYS A 87 15.17 -4.11 -0.97
N ALA A 88 16.05 -3.14 -0.73
CA ALA A 88 17.44 -3.39 -0.37
C ALA A 88 17.56 -4.01 1.03
N LEU A 89 16.79 -3.54 2.00
CA LEU A 89 16.76 -4.16 3.32
C LEU A 89 16.20 -5.58 3.26
N GLY A 90 15.25 -5.84 2.37
CA GLY A 90 14.70 -7.19 2.16
C GLY A 90 15.67 -8.19 1.54
N THR A 91 16.87 -7.77 1.09
CA THR A 91 17.94 -8.69 0.68
C THR A 91 18.90 -9.06 1.82
N VAL A 92 18.79 -8.40 2.97
CA VAL A 92 19.61 -8.70 4.15
C VAL A 92 18.94 -9.84 4.92
N ASP A 93 19.67 -10.94 5.10
CA ASP A 93 19.15 -12.10 5.81
C ASP A 93 18.79 -11.75 7.26
N GLY A 94 17.61 -12.21 7.69
CA GLY A 94 17.06 -11.91 9.02
C GLY A 94 16.59 -10.47 9.26
N PHE A 95 16.64 -9.56 8.29
CA PHE A 95 16.20 -8.17 8.50
C PHE A 95 14.66 -8.04 8.43
N PRO A 96 13.99 -7.45 9.44
CA PRO A 96 12.54 -7.50 9.58
C PRO A 96 11.83 -6.41 8.76
N VAL A 97 11.77 -6.54 7.44
CA VAL A 97 11.01 -5.63 6.56
C VAL A 97 9.95 -6.36 5.74
N PRO A 98 8.82 -5.70 5.42
CA PRO A 98 7.80 -6.29 4.56
C PRO A 98 8.36 -6.54 3.15
N ARG A 99 7.91 -7.63 2.53
CA ARG A 99 8.23 -7.86 1.11
C ARG A 99 7.59 -6.76 0.26
N VAL A 100 8.39 -6.10 -0.57
CA VAL A 100 7.88 -5.18 -1.60
C VAL A 100 7.70 -5.92 -2.93
N TYR A 101 6.57 -5.69 -3.58
CA TYR A 101 6.20 -6.41 -4.81
C TYR A 101 6.47 -5.58 -6.06
N THR A 102 5.91 -4.37 -6.14
CA THR A 102 6.02 -3.53 -7.34
C THR A 102 6.10 -2.06 -7.02
N LEU A 103 6.73 -1.31 -7.93
CA LEU A 103 6.76 0.15 -7.97
C LEU A 103 6.19 0.57 -9.33
N CYS A 104 5.10 1.34 -9.31
CA CYS A 104 4.51 1.95 -10.49
C CYS A 104 4.80 3.45 -10.49
N MET A 105 5.54 3.90 -11.49
CA MET A 105 5.79 5.33 -11.73
C MET A 105 4.85 5.92 -12.79
N ASP A 106 4.08 5.09 -13.48
CA ASP A 106 3.07 5.53 -14.43
C ASP A 106 1.83 6.05 -13.68
N SER A 107 1.60 7.36 -13.78
CA SER A 107 0.46 8.00 -13.13
C SER A 107 -0.86 7.70 -13.83
N ASN A 108 -0.84 7.12 -15.03
CA ASN A 108 -2.07 6.73 -15.75
C ASN A 108 -2.77 5.53 -15.11
N VAL A 109 -2.10 4.76 -14.24
CA VAL A 109 -2.69 3.57 -13.62
C VAL A 109 -3.71 3.94 -12.55
N ILE A 110 -3.35 4.76 -11.55
CA ILE A 110 -4.27 5.20 -10.47
C ILE A 110 -4.19 6.71 -10.17
N GLY A 111 -3.72 7.51 -11.12
CA GLY A 111 -3.60 8.96 -11.00
C GLY A 111 -2.34 9.46 -10.27
N THR A 112 -1.47 8.57 -9.78
CA THR A 112 -0.26 8.94 -9.04
C THR A 112 0.73 7.77 -8.96
N PRO A 113 2.05 8.00 -8.82
CA PRO A 113 3.00 6.94 -8.51
C PRO A 113 2.71 6.24 -7.18
N PHE A 114 2.95 4.94 -7.12
CA PHE A 114 2.70 4.10 -5.95
C PHE A 114 3.59 2.87 -5.90
N TYR A 115 3.68 2.22 -4.74
CA TYR A 115 4.21 0.88 -4.61
C TYR A 115 3.27 -0.01 -3.80
N VAL A 116 3.39 -1.32 -3.99
CA VAL A 116 2.64 -2.34 -3.25
C VAL A 116 3.61 -3.21 -2.47
N MET A 117 3.27 -3.48 -1.22
CA MET A 117 4.04 -4.33 -0.30
C MET A 117 3.13 -5.28 0.47
N GLU A 118 3.75 -6.22 1.16
CA GLU A 118 3.11 -7.16 2.07
C GLU A 118 2.36 -6.45 3.19
N PHE A 119 1.18 -6.97 3.51
CA PHE A 119 0.51 -6.63 4.76
C PHE A 119 1.09 -7.46 5.90
N VAL A 120 1.86 -6.83 6.77
CA VAL A 120 2.37 -7.46 8.00
C VAL A 120 1.36 -7.27 9.12
N LYS A 121 0.71 -8.36 9.55
CA LYS A 121 -0.15 -8.32 10.73
C LYS A 121 0.71 -8.18 11.97
N GLY A 122 0.52 -7.08 12.70
CA GLY A 122 1.27 -6.78 13.91
C GLY A 122 0.49 -5.90 14.87
N ARG A 123 1.14 -5.55 15.98
CA ARG A 123 0.62 -4.58 16.96
C ARG A 123 1.05 -3.18 16.53
N ILE A 124 0.16 -2.21 16.65
CA ILE A 124 0.50 -0.79 16.51
C ILE A 124 0.64 -0.25 17.92
N ILE A 125 1.86 0.10 18.30
CA ILE A 125 2.13 0.72 19.60
C ILE A 125 2.15 2.23 19.37
N THR A 126 1.14 2.91 19.89
CA THR A 126 1.00 4.38 19.75
C THR A 126 1.64 5.14 20.89
N ASP A 127 1.74 4.52 22.06
CA ASP A 127 2.39 5.09 23.25
C ASP A 127 3.91 4.85 23.19
N PRO A 128 4.75 5.90 23.04
CA PRO A 128 6.19 5.76 23.02
C PRO A 128 6.78 5.33 24.37
N ASP A 129 6.05 5.51 25.49
CA ASP A 129 6.52 5.08 26.82
C ASP A 129 6.43 3.55 27.00
N LEU A 130 5.77 2.87 26.05
CA LEU A 130 5.55 1.43 26.06
C LEU A 130 4.93 0.97 27.39
N GLY A 131 4.08 1.81 28.00
CA GLY A 131 3.56 1.61 29.36
C GLY A 131 2.75 0.33 29.49
N GLU A 132 2.05 -0.05 28.41
CA GLU A 132 1.25 -1.27 28.33
C GLU A 132 2.08 -2.55 28.14
N LEU A 133 3.40 -2.42 27.88
CA LEU A 133 4.28 -3.57 27.66
C LEU A 133 5.18 -3.82 28.88
N SER A 134 5.20 -5.08 29.30
CA SER A 134 6.17 -5.55 30.29
C SER A 134 7.62 -5.36 29.77
N PRO A 135 8.63 -5.20 30.65
CA PRO A 135 10.02 -5.06 30.22
C PRO A 135 10.52 -6.20 29.31
N SER A 136 10.01 -7.43 29.50
CA SER A 136 10.31 -8.56 28.63
C SER A 136 9.66 -8.44 27.26
N ASP A 137 8.44 -7.92 27.18
CA ASP A 137 7.71 -7.77 25.92
C ASP A 137 8.27 -6.62 25.08
N ARG A 138 8.86 -5.60 25.71
CA ARG A 138 9.55 -4.50 25.01
C ARG A 138 10.74 -4.98 24.17
N ARG A 139 11.42 -6.06 24.59
CA ARG A 139 12.52 -6.66 23.81
C ARG A 139 12.05 -7.51 22.63
N LYS A 140 10.78 -7.91 22.60
CA LYS A 140 10.16 -8.74 21.55
C LYS A 140 9.28 -7.94 20.59
N ALA A 141 8.97 -6.68 20.94
CA ALA A 141 8.26 -5.74 20.09
C ALA A 141 9.21 -5.19 19.02
#